data_AF-A0A822C9D8-F1
#
_entry.id   AF-A0A822C9D8-F1
#
_cell.length_a   1.000
_cell.length_b   1.000
_cell.length_c   1.000
_cell.angle_alpha   90.00
_cell.angle_beta   90.00
_cell.angle_gamma   90.00
#
_symmetry.space_group_name_H-M   'P 1'
#
loop_
_entity.id
_entity.type
_entity.pdbx_description
1 polymer ?
#
loop_
_entity_poly.entity_id
_entity_poly.type
_entity_poly.pdbx_seq_one_letter_code
_entity_poly.pdbx_strand_id
1 'polypeptide(L)'
;MFIFNLLRSTYNYCRVKLITLNLFDSQSTDPTKVYHEILSTRLFIVLFGASLIILTTYTSFSPQMTTEKIQSPSISDYERLQKQYSDTLQCLCSKISIPYYRFTNVDLSFHQVCSSYFISQEWIDFLFKNDGGNLWPMDVRTSLSAMWQLITILCAHS
;
A
#
# COMPACT_ATOMS: atom_id res chain seq x y z
N MET A 1 50.62 39.20 4.32
CA MET A 1 50.23 40.63 4.33
C MET A 1 49.71 41.14 2.97
N PHE A 2 50.32 40.74 1.83
CA PHE A 2 49.89 41.18 0.48
C PHE A 2 48.50 40.71 0.04
N ILE A 3 48.15 39.44 0.28
CA ILE A 3 46.85 38.86 -0.16
C ILE A 3 45.66 39.57 0.50
N PHE A 4 45.79 39.92 1.78
CA PHE A 4 44.72 40.58 2.54
C PHE A 4 44.44 42.00 2.01
N ASN A 5 45.48 42.72 1.59
CA ASN A 5 45.34 44.05 0.99
C ASN A 5 44.75 44.00 -0.42
N LEU A 6 45.08 42.96 -1.20
CA LEU A 6 44.48 42.75 -2.52
C LEU A 6 42.99 42.44 -2.41
N LEU A 7 42.61 41.54 -1.50
CA LEU A 7 41.21 41.20 -1.21
C LEU A 7 40.41 42.42 -0.73
N ARG A 8 41.02 43.28 0.09
CA ARG A 8 40.39 44.52 0.55
C ARG A 8 40.19 45.51 -0.59
N SER A 9 41.16 45.63 -1.50
CA SER A 9 41.06 46.51 -2.67
C SER A 9 39.98 46.05 -3.64
N THR A 10 39.94 44.76 -3.97
CA THR A 10 38.91 44.19 -4.86
C THR A 10 37.52 44.27 -4.24
N TYR A 11 37.39 44.00 -2.93
CA TYR A 11 36.13 44.18 -2.21
C TYR A 11 35.63 45.63 -2.29
N ASN A 12 36.50 46.61 -2.05
CA ASN A 12 36.11 48.02 -2.12
C ASN A 12 35.72 48.44 -3.54
N TYR A 13 36.44 47.97 -4.56
CA TYR A 13 36.11 48.22 -5.96
C TYR A 13 34.74 47.65 -6.33
N CYS A 14 34.48 46.38 -6.01
CA CYS A 14 33.19 45.74 -6.24
C CYS A 14 32.08 46.44 -5.46
N ARG A 15 32.32 46.80 -4.20
CA ARG A 15 31.34 47.51 -3.36
C ARG A 15 30.94 48.85 -3.98
N VAL A 16 31.90 49.65 -4.44
CA VAL A 16 31.60 50.95 -5.07
C VAL A 16 30.80 50.74 -6.35
N LYS A 17 31.23 49.84 -7.23
CA LYS A 17 30.52 49.51 -8.47
C LYS A 17 29.11 48.95 -8.25
N LEU A 18 28.90 48.17 -7.20
CA LEU A 18 27.58 47.64 -6.82
C LEU A 18 26.66 48.73 -6.26
N ILE A 19 27.21 49.68 -5.48
CA ILE A 19 26.41 50.77 -4.89
C ILE A 19 25.98 51.79 -5.96
N THR A 20 26.80 51.99 -7.00
CA THR A 20 26.52 52.90 -8.12
C THR A 20 25.92 52.20 -9.34
N LEU A 21 25.54 50.93 -9.21
CA LEU A 21 24.98 50.16 -10.31
C LEU A 21 23.60 50.71 -10.72
N ASN A 22 23.48 51.05 -11.99
CA ASN A 22 22.23 51.37 -12.67
C ASN A 22 22.12 50.42 -13.87
N LEU A 23 21.07 49.61 -13.92
CA LEU A 23 20.87 48.64 -15.00
C LEU A 23 20.27 49.30 -16.26
N PHE A 24 19.76 50.52 -16.13
CA PHE A 24 19.19 51.27 -17.25
C PHE A 24 20.32 51.93 -18.06
N ASP A 25 20.35 51.68 -19.36
CA ASP A 25 21.26 52.33 -20.31
C ASP A 25 20.72 53.70 -20.73
N SER A 26 20.54 54.56 -19.73
CA SER A 26 19.93 55.88 -19.87
C SER A 26 21.02 56.94 -19.74
N GLN A 27 21.22 57.75 -20.79
CA GLN A 27 22.12 58.91 -20.75
C GLN A 27 21.44 60.15 -20.15
N SER A 28 20.41 59.97 -19.32
CA SER A 28 19.62 61.06 -18.77
C SER A 28 20.42 61.85 -17.74
N THR A 29 20.59 63.15 -17.96
CA THR A 29 21.21 64.07 -16.97
C THR A 29 20.21 64.55 -15.91
N ASP A 30 18.94 64.16 -16.04
CA ASP A 30 17.86 64.53 -15.11
C ASP A 30 18.01 63.77 -13.78
N PRO A 31 18.26 64.48 -12.65
CA PRO A 31 18.51 63.85 -11.36
C PRO A 31 17.33 63.03 -10.85
N THR A 32 16.09 63.40 -11.19
CA THR A 32 14.90 62.67 -10.75
C THR A 32 14.80 61.32 -11.46
N LYS A 33 15.09 61.28 -12.77
CA LYS A 33 15.10 60.03 -13.55
C LYS A 33 16.18 59.07 -13.08
N VAL A 34 17.42 59.56 -12.93
CA VAL A 34 18.55 58.74 -12.45
C VAL A 34 18.26 58.15 -11.07
N TYR A 35 17.62 58.92 -10.17
CA TYR A 35 17.22 58.41 -8.85
C TYR A 35 16.23 57.23 -8.96
N HIS A 36 15.20 57.35 -9.79
CA HIS A 36 14.21 56.28 -9.99
C HIS A 36 14.81 55.03 -10.64
N GLU A 37 15.72 55.19 -11.59
CA GLU A 37 16.42 54.08 -12.25
C GLU A 37 17.32 53.29 -11.28
N ILE A 38 18.07 53.98 -10.42
CA ILE A 38 18.90 53.34 -9.38
C ILE A 38 18.01 52.62 -8.37
N LEU A 39 16.90 53.24 -7.93
CA LEU A 39 15.95 52.62 -7.00
C LEU A 39 15.32 51.35 -7.59
N SER A 40 14.90 51.43 -8.86
CA SER A 40 14.32 50.30 -9.59
C SER A 40 15.34 49.18 -9.77
N THR A 41 16.60 49.51 -10.12
CA THR A 41 17.70 48.55 -10.22
C THR A 41 17.92 47.80 -8.90
N ARG A 42 17.92 48.52 -7.76
CA ARG A 42 18.06 47.90 -6.44
C ARG A 42 16.91 46.97 -6.12
N LEU A 43 15.68 47.41 -6.38
CA LEU A 43 14.48 46.61 -6.15
C LEU A 43 14.48 45.34 -7.03
N PHE A 44 14.86 45.46 -8.30
CA PHE A 44 15.01 44.33 -9.21
C PHE A 44 16.03 43.30 -8.69
N ILE A 45 17.24 43.74 -8.31
CA ILE A 45 18.28 42.84 -7.82
C ILE A 45 17.84 42.11 -6.54
N VAL A 46 17.17 42.81 -5.62
CA VAL A 46 16.65 42.21 -4.39
C VAL A 46 15.58 41.16 -4.70
N LEU A 47 14.60 41.50 -5.54
CA LEU A 47 13.52 40.57 -5.91
C LEU A 47 14.03 39.36 -6.70
N PHE A 48 14.95 39.59 -7.64
CA PHE A 48 15.56 38.54 -8.44
C PHE A 48 16.44 37.62 -7.59
N GLY A 49 17.23 38.18 -6.67
CA GLY A 49 17.98 37.39 -5.70
C GLY A 49 17.04 36.56 -4.82
N ALA A 50 15.95 37.16 -4.32
CA ALA A 50 14.97 36.46 -3.51
C ALA A 50 14.29 35.31 -4.27
N SER A 51 13.93 35.50 -5.54
CA SER A 51 13.31 34.45 -6.35
C SER A 51 14.26 33.27 -6.61
N LEU A 52 15.54 33.54 -6.89
CA LEU A 52 16.55 32.50 -7.05
C LEU A 52 16.78 31.74 -5.76
N ILE A 53 16.81 32.43 -4.61
CA ILE A 53 16.93 31.78 -3.30
C ILE A 53 15.74 30.86 -3.06
N ILE A 54 14.51 31.33 -3.28
CA ILE A 54 13.28 30.53 -3.12
C ILE A 54 13.31 29.31 -4.03
N LEU A 55 13.71 29.46 -5.30
CA LEU A 55 13.78 28.36 -6.25
C LEU A 55 14.83 27.31 -5.84
N THR A 56 15.99 27.77 -5.38
CA THR A 56 17.09 26.89 -4.96
C THR A 56 16.73 26.14 -3.68
N THR A 57 16.12 26.83 -2.71
CA THR A 57 15.67 26.17 -1.48
C THR A 57 14.56 25.18 -1.78
N TYR A 58 13.56 25.54 -2.59
CA TYR A 58 12.49 24.64 -2.99
C TYR A 58 13.02 23.36 -3.66
N THR A 59 13.93 23.51 -4.63
CA THR A 59 14.51 22.36 -5.34
C THR A 59 15.41 21.51 -4.45
N SER A 60 16.14 22.11 -3.51
CA SER A 60 17.00 21.38 -2.57
C SER A 60 16.21 20.67 -1.46
N PHE A 61 15.11 21.27 -1.00
CA PHE A 61 14.24 20.72 0.04
C PHE A 61 13.16 19.80 -0.50
N SER A 62 13.00 19.68 -1.82
CA SER A 62 12.05 18.75 -2.41
C SER A 62 12.41 17.32 -1.98
N PRO A 63 11.60 16.68 -1.11
CA PRO A 63 11.94 15.38 -0.57
C PRO A 63 11.96 14.36 -1.71
N GLN A 64 13.07 13.65 -1.87
CA GLN A 64 13.13 12.54 -2.81
C GLN A 64 12.33 11.36 -2.24
N MET A 65 11.22 11.02 -2.89
CA MET A 65 10.43 9.85 -2.54
C MET A 65 11.22 8.59 -2.90
N THR A 66 11.67 7.83 -1.90
CA THR A 66 12.32 6.54 -2.10
C THR A 66 11.32 5.41 -1.91
N THR A 67 11.29 4.46 -2.85
CA THR A 67 10.46 3.26 -2.75
C THR A 67 11.24 2.15 -2.06
N GLU A 68 10.91 1.87 -0.80
CA GLU A 68 11.50 0.77 -0.03
C GLU A 68 10.69 -0.52 -0.20
N LYS A 69 11.38 -1.64 -0.43
CA LYS A 69 10.76 -2.97 -0.55
C LYS A 69 11.02 -3.80 0.70
N ILE A 70 9.96 -4.12 1.43
CA ILE A 70 10.02 -4.96 2.64
C ILE A 70 9.55 -6.37 2.28
N GLN A 71 10.44 -7.36 2.42
CA GLN A 71 10.10 -8.76 2.16
C GLN A 71 9.48 -9.40 3.40
N SER A 72 8.36 -10.09 3.23
CA SER A 72 7.67 -10.87 4.28
C SER A 72 7.48 -10.10 5.60
N PRO A 73 6.81 -8.92 5.58
CA PRO A 73 6.56 -8.15 6.80
C PRO A 73 5.72 -8.95 7.80
N SER A 74 5.93 -8.71 9.10
CA SER A 74 4.98 -9.18 10.12
C SER A 74 3.66 -8.41 10.02
N ILE A 75 2.58 -8.97 10.58
CA ILE A 75 1.28 -8.28 10.62
C ILE A 75 1.40 -6.92 11.34
N SER A 76 2.14 -6.86 12.44
CA SER A 76 2.39 -5.61 13.16
C SER A 76 3.16 -4.58 12.34
N ASP A 77 4.13 -5.02 11.53
CA ASP A 77 4.87 -4.11 10.65
C ASP A 77 3.95 -3.54 9.56
N TYR A 78 3.11 -4.40 8.97
CA TYR A 78 2.12 -3.98 7.98
C TYR A 78 1.14 -2.96 8.59
N GLU A 79 0.57 -3.24 9.76
CA GLU A 79 -0.36 -2.32 10.43
C GLU A 79 0.28 -0.96 10.75
N ARG A 80 1.54 -0.96 11.20
CA ARG A 80 2.30 0.27 11.43
C ARG A 80 2.50 1.05 10.14
N LEU A 81 2.93 0.38 9.06
CA LEU A 81 3.17 1.01 7.76
C LEU A 81 1.88 1.51 7.12
N GLN A 82 0.78 0.76 7.25
CA GLN A 82 -0.53 1.15 6.75
C GLN A 82 -1.06 2.41 7.45
N LYS A 83 -0.77 2.59 8.76
CA LYS A 83 -1.12 3.82 9.49
C LYS A 83 -0.30 5.03 9.05
N GLN A 84 0.96 4.82 8.69
CA GLN A 84 1.90 5.91 8.39
C GLN A 84 1.92 6.29 6.90
N TYR A 85 1.66 5.34 6.01
CA TYR A 85 1.84 5.48 4.56
C TYR A 85 0.62 4.97 3.78
N SER A 86 -0.59 5.15 4.31
CA SER A 86 -1.83 4.60 3.73
C SER A 86 -2.00 4.85 2.23
N ASP A 87 -1.60 6.03 1.78
CA ASP A 87 -1.86 6.52 0.43
C ASP A 87 -0.82 6.03 -0.59
N THR A 88 0.34 5.56 -0.11
CA THR A 88 1.48 5.16 -0.95
C THR A 88 1.89 3.70 -0.75
N LEU A 89 1.37 3.02 0.27
CA LEU A 89 1.67 1.62 0.56
C LEU A 89 1.08 0.71 -0.53
N GLN A 90 1.93 -0.11 -1.15
CA GLN A 90 1.52 -1.11 -2.12
C GLN A 90 1.85 -2.51 -1.61
N CYS A 91 0.83 -3.36 -1.49
CA CYS A 91 0.99 -4.76 -1.11
C CYS A 91 0.86 -5.66 -2.34
N LEU A 92 2.00 -6.05 -2.89
CA LEU A 92 2.06 -7.04 -3.95
C LEU A 92 1.93 -8.44 -3.34
N CYS A 93 0.91 -9.20 -3.76
CA CYS A 93 0.77 -10.59 -3.35
C CYS A 93 1.91 -11.43 -3.93
N SER A 94 2.75 -12.01 -3.06
CA SER A 94 3.80 -12.94 -3.47
C SER A 94 3.26 -14.33 -3.83
N LYS A 95 2.08 -14.69 -3.32
CA LYS A 95 1.38 -15.94 -3.61
C LYS A 95 -0.11 -15.68 -3.83
N ILE A 96 -0.61 -16.11 -4.98
CA ILE A 96 -2.02 -15.95 -5.39
C ILE A 96 -2.90 -17.01 -4.73
N SER A 97 -2.33 -18.17 -4.39
CA SER A 97 -3.05 -19.25 -3.72
C SER A 97 -2.18 -19.84 -2.61
N ILE A 98 -2.85 -20.23 -1.53
CA ILE A 98 -2.23 -21.01 -0.46
C ILE A 98 -2.83 -22.41 -0.54
N PRO A 99 -2.00 -23.47 -0.65
CA PRO A 99 -2.52 -24.82 -0.72
C PRO A 99 -3.33 -25.18 0.53
N TYR A 100 -4.49 -25.83 0.33
CA TYR A 100 -5.43 -26.15 1.41
C TYR A 100 -4.81 -27.00 2.53
N TYR A 101 -3.89 -27.90 2.18
CA TYR A 101 -3.14 -28.75 3.12
C TYR A 101 -2.32 -27.95 4.14
N ARG A 102 -2.04 -26.66 3.90
CA ARG A 102 -1.30 -25.82 4.84
C ARG A 102 -2.11 -25.38 6.05
N PHE A 103 -3.43 -25.35 5.95
CA PHE A 103 -4.32 -24.90 7.02
C PHE A 103 -5.30 -25.97 7.48
N THR A 104 -5.41 -27.07 6.74
CA THR A 104 -6.31 -28.16 7.07
C THR A 104 -5.52 -29.46 7.12
N ASN A 105 -5.64 -30.15 8.24
CA ASN A 105 -5.24 -31.54 8.38
C ASN A 105 -6.53 -32.35 8.64
N VAL A 106 -6.83 -33.29 7.76
CA VAL A 106 -8.02 -34.14 7.88
C VAL A 106 -7.54 -35.58 7.99
N ASP A 107 -7.51 -36.09 9.21
CA ASP A 107 -7.30 -37.51 9.48
C ASP A 107 -8.66 -38.22 9.41
N LEU A 108 -8.89 -38.94 8.31
CA LEU A 108 -10.11 -39.72 8.12
C LEU A 108 -9.94 -41.10 8.77
N SER A 109 -10.67 -41.36 9.85
CA SER A 109 -10.85 -42.72 10.36
C SER A 109 -12.17 -43.29 9.84
N PHE A 110 -12.10 -44.29 8.97
CA PHE A 110 -13.28 -45.01 8.51
C PHE A 110 -13.66 -46.10 9.52
N HIS A 111 -14.89 -46.04 10.04
CA HIS A 111 -15.46 -47.13 10.83
C HIS A 111 -16.08 -48.20 9.91
N GLN A 112 -16.00 -49.47 10.31
CA GLN A 112 -16.59 -50.57 9.55
C GLN A 112 -18.11 -50.40 9.46
N VAL A 113 -18.67 -50.55 8.27
CA VAL A 113 -20.12 -50.36 8.01
C VAL A 113 -20.97 -51.28 8.87
N CYS A 114 -20.53 -52.52 9.09
CA CYS A 114 -21.24 -53.51 9.92
C CYS A 114 -21.20 -53.23 11.43
N SER A 115 -20.43 -52.23 11.86
CA SER A 115 -20.44 -51.72 13.25
C SER A 115 -21.17 -50.38 13.37
N SER A 116 -21.71 -49.87 12.25
CA SER A 116 -22.35 -48.57 12.20
C SER A 116 -23.78 -48.61 12.75
N TYR A 117 -24.22 -47.51 13.34
CA TYR A 117 -25.63 -47.32 13.69
C TYR A 117 -26.56 -47.44 12.47
N PHE A 118 -26.05 -47.20 11.26
CA PHE A 118 -26.86 -47.25 10.03
C PHE A 118 -27.37 -48.64 9.63
N ILE A 119 -26.81 -49.71 10.17
CA ILE A 119 -27.33 -51.07 9.95
C ILE A 119 -28.38 -51.48 10.99
N SER A 120 -28.63 -50.63 12.01
CA SER A 120 -29.62 -50.92 13.05
C SER A 120 -31.04 -50.85 12.50
N GLN A 121 -31.90 -51.72 13.03
CA GLN A 121 -33.32 -51.71 12.64
C GLN A 121 -33.99 -50.39 13.03
N GLU A 122 -33.57 -49.75 14.12
CA GLU A 122 -34.08 -48.45 14.55
C GLU A 122 -33.84 -47.36 13.49
N TRP A 123 -32.62 -47.30 12.93
CA TRP A 123 -32.29 -46.36 11.86
C TRP A 123 -33.07 -46.65 10.57
N ILE A 124 -33.18 -47.92 10.20
CA ILE A 124 -33.92 -48.35 9.01
C ILE A 124 -35.40 -48.02 9.14
N ASP A 125 -35.98 -48.29 10.31
CA ASP A 125 -37.38 -47.98 10.61
C ASP A 125 -37.60 -46.47 10.65
N PHE A 126 -36.65 -45.69 11.19
CA PHE A 126 -36.70 -44.23 11.13
C PHE A 126 -36.74 -43.69 9.70
N LEU A 127 -35.92 -44.24 8.80
CA LEU A 127 -35.93 -43.88 7.37
C LEU A 127 -37.20 -44.35 6.65
N PHE A 128 -37.76 -45.49 7.08
CA PHE A 128 -38.99 -46.04 6.52
C PHE A 128 -40.25 -45.35 7.08
N LYS A 129 -40.16 -44.75 8.27
CA LYS A 129 -41.26 -44.06 8.94
C LYS A 129 -41.61 -42.80 8.16
N ASN A 130 -42.49 -43.05 7.20
CA ASN A 130 -43.21 -42.10 6.40
C ASN A 130 -43.92 -41.13 7.35
N ASP A 131 -43.35 -39.94 7.59
CA ASP A 131 -44.21 -38.79 7.84
C ASP A 131 -45.09 -38.72 6.59
N GLY A 132 -46.36 -39.11 6.71
CA GLY A 132 -47.30 -39.38 5.62
C GLY A 132 -47.67 -38.16 4.75
N GLY A 133 -46.73 -37.25 4.51
CA GLY A 133 -46.76 -36.24 3.48
C GLY A 133 -46.14 -36.75 2.17
N ASN A 134 -46.41 -36.01 1.10
CA ASN A 134 -45.93 -36.30 -0.25
C ASN A 134 -44.40 -36.15 -0.34
N LEU A 135 -43.65 -37.17 0.06
CA LEU A 135 -42.25 -37.31 -0.28
C LEU A 135 -42.15 -37.44 -1.81
N TRP A 136 -41.25 -36.67 -2.42
CA TRP A 136 -41.03 -36.75 -3.86
C TRP A 136 -40.58 -38.17 -4.22
N PRO A 137 -41.04 -38.75 -5.35
CA PRO A 137 -40.66 -40.11 -5.76
C PRO A 137 -39.15 -40.36 -5.86
N MET A 138 -38.33 -39.30 -5.98
CA MET A 138 -36.87 -39.37 -5.99
C MET A 138 -36.20 -38.92 -4.68
N ASP A 139 -36.95 -38.75 -3.60
CA ASP A 139 -36.35 -38.47 -2.28
C ASP A 139 -35.51 -39.68 -1.87
N VAL A 140 -34.24 -39.44 -1.53
CA VAL A 140 -33.27 -40.49 -1.22
C VAL A 140 -33.76 -41.41 -0.10
N ARG A 141 -34.58 -40.90 0.84
CA ARG A 141 -35.16 -41.67 1.95
C ARG A 141 -36.10 -42.78 1.49
N THR A 142 -36.70 -42.65 0.30
CA THR A 142 -37.54 -43.70 -0.30
C THR A 142 -36.74 -44.93 -0.72
N SER A 143 -35.45 -44.76 -1.02
CA SER A 143 -34.54 -45.82 -1.47
C SER A 143 -33.54 -46.26 -0.39
N LEU A 144 -33.21 -45.36 0.55
CA LEU A 144 -32.17 -45.59 1.55
C LEU A 144 -32.52 -46.72 2.53
N SER A 145 -33.79 -46.84 2.94
CA SER A 145 -34.22 -47.90 3.86
C SER A 145 -33.98 -49.29 3.25
N ALA A 146 -34.34 -49.50 1.99
CA ALA A 146 -34.08 -50.74 1.25
C ALA A 146 -32.57 -50.99 1.06
N MET A 147 -31.79 -49.94 0.75
CA MET A 147 -30.34 -50.06 0.62
C MET A 147 -29.67 -50.46 1.94
N TRP A 148 -30.04 -49.85 3.06
CA TRP A 148 -29.50 -50.20 4.37
C TRP A 148 -29.93 -51.59 4.82
N GLN A 149 -31.17 -52.02 4.52
CA GLN A 149 -31.59 -53.41 4.76
C GLN A 149 -30.73 -54.43 4.01
N LEU A 150 -30.40 -54.18 2.74
CA LEU A 150 -29.50 -55.05 1.97
C LEU A 150 -28.11 -55.12 2.61
N ILE A 151 -27.58 -53.98 3.06
CA ILE A 151 -26.28 -53.91 3.74
C ILE A 151 -26.32 -54.69 5.06
N THR A 152 -27.40 -54.60 5.84
CA THR A 152 -27.59 -55.39 7.07
C THR A 152 -27.55 -56.89 6.78
N ILE A 153 -28.20 -57.35 5.71
CA ILE A 153 -28.18 -58.76 5.29
C ILE A 153 -26.75 -59.20 4.92
N LEU A 154 -26.03 -58.36 4.17
CA LEU A 154 -24.64 -58.65 3.78
C LEU A 154 -23.72 -58.72 5.00
N CYS A 155 -23.89 -57.82 5.96
CA CYS A 155 -23.14 -57.82 7.23
C CYS A 155 -23.46 -59.04 8.12
N ALA A 156 -24.63 -59.67 7.96
CA ALA A 156 -24.98 -60.89 8.68
C ALA A 156 -24.34 -62.16 8.09
N HIS A 157 -23.78 -62.09 6.87
CA HIS A 157 -23.20 -63.22 6.14
C HIS A 157 -21.69 -63.07 5.88
N SER A 158 -21.08 -61.99 6.39
CA SER A 158 -19.64 -61.71 6.35
C SER A 158 -18.99 -62.04 7.69
#